data_AF-A0A0D8BQ79-F1
#
_entry.id   AF-A0A0D8BQ79-F1
#
_cell.length_a   1.000
_cell.length_b   1.000
_cell.length_c   1.000
_cell.angle_alpha   90.00
_cell.angle_beta   90.00
_cell.angle_gamma   90.00
#
_symmetry.space_group_name_H-M   'P 1'
#
loop_
_entity.id
_entity.type
_entity.pdbx_description
1 polymer ?
#
loop_
_entity_poly.entity_id
_entity_poly.type
_entity_poly.pdbx_seq_one_letter_code
_entity_poly.pdbx_strand_id
1 'polypeptide(L)'
;MPHTTPILTADMVLFSQTDAGTQVLLIQRGHNPFRGRWALPGGYDAPGRDPRGPLVSHAFTALVGRTPKATAGDDAAAARWRPLATVLAEGRLAFDHEQIIRDAAALYGLG
;
A
#
# COMPACT_ATOMS: atom_id res chain seq x y z
N MET A 1 15.97 -23.16 -21.74
CA MET A 1 16.28 -22.04 -20.84
C MET A 1 15.37 -22.17 -19.62
N PRO A 2 15.85 -22.13 -18.37
CA PRO A 2 14.95 -22.01 -17.23
C PRO A 2 14.21 -20.66 -17.32
N HIS A 3 12.89 -20.68 -17.16
CA HIS A 3 12.06 -19.48 -17.06
C HIS A 3 11.75 -19.23 -15.59
N THR A 4 11.94 -17.99 -15.12
CA THR A 4 11.53 -17.59 -13.77
C THR A 4 10.09 -17.11 -13.80
N THR A 5 9.20 -17.74 -13.03
CA THR A 5 7.82 -17.27 -12.86
C THR A 5 7.83 -16.01 -12.00
N PRO A 6 7.28 -14.87 -12.48
CA PRO A 6 7.25 -13.65 -11.70
C PRO A 6 6.24 -13.74 -10.55
N ILE A 7 6.52 -12.98 -9.49
CA ILE A 7 5.55 -12.72 -8.43
C ILE A 7 4.59 -11.62 -8.89
N LEU A 8 3.29 -11.87 -8.77
CA LEU A 8 2.22 -10.93 -9.15
C LEU A 8 1.53 -10.31 -7.94
N THR A 9 2.02 -9.19 -7.42
CA THR A 9 1.36 -8.53 -6.29
C THR A 9 0.23 -7.60 -6.76
N ALA A 10 -0.76 -7.39 -5.89
CA ALA A 10 -1.74 -6.34 -6.06
C ALA A 10 -1.66 -5.39 -4.87
N ASP A 11 -1.42 -4.10 -5.16
CA ASP A 11 -1.41 -3.04 -4.17
C ASP A 11 -2.65 -2.17 -4.35
N MET A 12 -3.32 -1.82 -3.25
CA MET A 12 -4.53 -1.00 -3.32
C MET A 12 -4.31 0.35 -2.64
N VAL A 13 -4.37 1.42 -3.42
CA VAL A 13 -4.37 2.80 -2.94
C VAL A 13 -5.81 3.24 -2.72
N LEU A 14 -6.23 3.27 -1.46
CA LEU A 14 -7.54 3.78 -1.09
C LEU A 14 -7.43 5.20 -0.55
N PHE A 15 -8.09 6.14 -1.21
CA PHE A 15 -8.24 7.51 -0.76
C PHE A 15 -9.63 7.73 -0.18
N SER A 16 -9.70 8.52 0.90
CA SER A 16 -10.95 9.01 1.46
C SER A 16 -10.89 10.52 1.64
N GLN A 17 -11.92 11.22 1.17
CA GLN A 17 -12.10 12.64 1.41
C GLN A 17 -12.85 12.84 2.72
N THR A 18 -12.30 13.67 3.60
CA THR A 18 -12.91 14.05 4.88
C THR A 18 -12.88 15.57 5.02
N ASP A 19 -13.60 16.12 6.00
CA ASP A 19 -13.53 17.56 6.32
C ASP A 19 -12.12 18.00 6.73
N ALA A 20 -11.29 17.06 7.21
CA ALA A 20 -9.88 17.29 7.56
C ALA A 20 -8.91 17.11 6.38
N GLY A 21 -9.43 16.90 5.16
CA GLY A 21 -8.64 16.68 3.94
C GLY A 21 -8.54 15.20 3.53
N THR A 22 -7.69 14.96 2.54
CA THR A 22 -7.48 13.63 1.94
C THR A 22 -6.71 12.70 2.87
N GLN A 23 -7.24 11.50 3.06
CA GLN A 23 -6.58 10.42 3.79
C GLN A 23 -6.32 9.23 2.88
N VAL A 24 -5.25 8.49 3.16
CA VAL A 24 -4.90 7.23 2.50
C VAL A 24 -4.92 6.09 3.52
N LEU A 25 -5.49 4.95 3.14
CA LEU A 25 -5.47 3.76 3.99
C LEU A 25 -4.08 3.11 3.95
N LEU A 26 -3.52 2.82 5.12
CA LEU A 26 -2.25 2.12 5.27
C LEU A 26 -2.34 0.99 6.30
N ILE A 27 -1.53 -0.04 6.10
CA ILE A 27 -1.30 -1.10 7.09
C ILE A 27 0.11 -1.01 7.67
N GLN A 28 0.28 -1.39 8.92
CA GLN A 28 1.59 -1.57 9.52
C GLN A 28 1.99 -3.04 9.45
N ARG A 29 3.11 -3.34 8.77
CA ARG A 29 3.53 -4.71 8.48
C ARG A 29 3.85 -5.50 9.76
N GLY A 30 3.27 -6.69 9.90
CA GLY A 30 3.56 -7.62 11.01
C GLY A 30 4.83 -8.47 10.81
N HIS A 31 5.29 -8.59 9.56
CA HIS A 31 6.31 -9.55 9.13
C HIS A 31 7.48 -8.88 8.39
N ASN A 32 8.62 -9.58 8.32
CA ASN A 32 9.76 -9.16 7.49
C ASN A 32 9.51 -9.42 5.99
N PRO A 33 10.19 -8.70 5.09
CA PRO A 33 11.04 -7.52 5.35
C PRO A 33 10.20 -6.29 5.77
N PHE A 34 10.85 -5.27 6.32
CA PHE A 34 10.23 -3.99 6.74
C PHE A 34 9.15 -4.11 7.83
N ARG A 35 9.28 -5.08 8.74
CA ARG A 35 8.40 -5.21 9.90
C ARG A 35 8.28 -3.87 10.64
N GLY A 36 7.05 -3.48 10.97
CA GLY A 36 6.75 -2.22 11.65
C GLY A 36 6.68 -0.98 10.76
N ARG A 37 7.04 -1.05 9.47
CA ARG A 37 6.81 0.06 8.52
C ARG A 37 5.37 0.09 8.02
N TRP A 38 4.91 1.29 7.64
CA TRP A 38 3.64 1.49 6.94
C TRP A 38 3.74 1.04 5.48
N ALA A 39 2.65 0.50 4.95
CA ALA A 39 2.55 -0.03 3.60
C ALA A 39 1.13 0.13 3.05
N LEU A 40 0.99 0.09 1.73
CA LEU A 40 -0.32 -0.05 1.09
C LEU A 40 -0.97 -1.37 1.52
N PRO A 41 -2.30 -1.40 1.69
CA PRO A 41 -3.06 -2.64 1.73
C PRO A 41 -2.82 -3.39 0.43
N GLY A 42 -2.16 -4.53 0.53
CA GLY A 42 -1.74 -5.32 -0.61
C GLY A 42 -1.19 -6.64 -0.10
N GLY A 43 -1.57 -7.71 -0.79
CA GLY A 43 -1.26 -9.07 -0.40
C GLY A 43 -0.77 -9.84 -1.62
N TYR A 44 0.17 -10.74 -1.40
CA TYR A 44 0.55 -11.76 -2.38
C TYR A 44 0.90 -13.05 -1.66
N ASP A 45 0.67 -14.20 -2.29
CA ASP A 45 1.21 -15.52 -1.91
C ASP A 45 0.84 -16.55 -3.01
N ALA A 46 1.62 -17.53 -3.48
CA ALA A 46 3.06 -17.82 -3.63
C ALA A 46 3.17 -18.87 -4.78
N PRO A 47 4.22 -18.91 -5.63
CA PRO A 47 5.19 -20.01 -5.42
C PRO A 47 6.64 -19.50 -5.36
N GLY A 48 7.29 -19.76 -4.22
CA GLY A 48 8.69 -19.39 -3.93
C GLY A 48 8.88 -17.99 -3.33
N ARG A 49 7.77 -17.34 -2.94
CA ARG A 49 7.46 -15.95 -2.55
C ARG A 49 8.33 -15.32 -1.48
N ASP A 50 9.58 -15.63 -1.32
CA ASP A 50 10.56 -14.89 -0.55
C ASP A 50 11.76 -15.79 -0.62
N PRO A 51 12.92 -15.38 -1.19
CA PRO A 51 13.58 -14.08 -1.28
C PRO A 51 13.84 -13.70 -2.76
N ARG A 52 12.74 -13.51 -3.49
CA ARG A 52 12.57 -13.87 -4.91
C ARG A 52 12.49 -12.65 -5.81
N GLY A 53 13.25 -12.60 -6.89
CA GLY A 53 12.71 -13.02 -8.20
C GLY A 53 12.04 -11.82 -8.91
N PRO A 54 11.73 -11.90 -10.22
CA PRO A 54 11.06 -10.81 -10.93
C PRO A 54 9.69 -10.55 -10.28
N LEU A 55 9.43 -9.29 -9.90
CA LEU A 55 8.19 -8.85 -9.28
C LEU A 55 7.44 -7.92 -10.23
N VAL A 56 6.16 -8.19 -10.42
CA VAL A 56 5.23 -7.33 -11.15
C VAL A 56 4.09 -7.00 -10.19
N SER A 57 3.98 -5.73 -9.79
CA SER A 57 2.82 -5.26 -9.02
C SER A 57 1.82 -4.57 -9.93
N HIS A 58 0.53 -4.86 -9.74
CA HIS A 58 -0.56 -4.03 -10.26
C HIS A 58 -1.13 -3.19 -9.12
N ALA A 59 -1.00 -1.88 -9.23
CA ALA A 59 -1.61 -0.95 -8.28
C ALA A 59 -3.02 -0.58 -8.74
N PHE A 60 -4.01 -0.78 -7.87
CA PHE A 60 -5.38 -0.33 -8.07
C PHE A 60 -5.63 0.89 -7.18
N THR A 61 -6.29 1.92 -7.72
CA THR A 61 -6.65 3.11 -6.95
C THR A 61 -8.16 3.27 -6.87
N ALA A 62 -8.67 3.65 -5.70
CA ALA A 62 -10.08 3.98 -5.53
C ALA A 62 -10.28 5.15 -4.56
N LEU A 63 -11.33 5.94 -4.84
CA LEU A 63 -11.87 6.96 -3.94
C LEU A 63 -13.10 6.40 -3.23
N VAL A 64 -13.11 6.44 -1.90
CA VAL A 64 -14.27 6.04 -1.09
C VAL A 64 -15.03 7.25 -0.59
N GLY A 65 -16.34 7.31 -0.86
CA GLY A 65 -17.20 8.45 -0.53
C GLY A 65 -17.51 8.61 0.97
N ARG A 66 -17.26 7.59 1.78
CA ARG A 66 -17.28 7.65 3.25
C ARG A 66 -16.11 6.85 3.78
N THR A 67 -15.43 7.34 4.81
CA THR A 67 -14.29 6.65 5.42
C THR A 67 -14.75 5.45 6.25
N PRO A 68 -14.54 4.19 5.82
CA PRO A 68 -14.91 3.03 6.62
C PRO A 68 -13.94 2.85 7.79
N LYS A 69 -14.37 2.12 8.82
CA LYS A 69 -13.47 1.68 9.89
C LYS A 69 -12.40 0.74 9.32
N ALA A 70 -11.13 1.09 9.49
CA ALA A 70 -10.02 0.22 9.15
C ALA A 70 -9.80 -0.82 10.27
N THR A 71 -9.69 -2.10 9.90
CA THR A 71 -9.37 -3.20 10.80
C THR A 71 -8.23 -4.01 10.19
N ALA A 72 -7.22 -4.35 10.98
CA ALA A 72 -6.09 -5.14 10.52
C ALA A 72 -6.50 -6.62 10.34
N GLY A 73 -5.99 -7.26 9.29
CA GLY A 73 -6.06 -8.71 9.09
C GLY A 73 -4.93 -9.45 9.80
N ASP A 74 -4.73 -10.70 9.44
CA ASP A 74 -3.69 -11.60 9.94
C ASP A 74 -2.26 -11.09 9.67
N ASP A 75 -2.00 -10.54 8.47
CA ASP A 75 -0.66 -10.12 8.04
C ASP A 75 -0.23 -8.70 8.52
N ALA A 76 -1.12 -7.99 9.21
CA ALA A 76 -0.94 -6.60 9.60
C ALA A 76 -1.04 -6.42 11.13
N ALA A 77 -0.08 -5.70 11.72
CA ALA A 77 -0.15 -5.34 13.13
C ALA A 77 -1.16 -4.22 13.39
N ALA A 78 -1.44 -3.38 12.40
CA ALA A 78 -2.42 -2.30 12.46
C ALA A 78 -2.91 -1.91 11.06
N ALA A 79 -4.10 -1.32 10.97
CA ALA A 79 -4.61 -0.67 9.76
C ALA A 79 -5.20 0.70 10.14
N ARG A 80 -4.79 1.76 9.44
CA ARG A 80 -5.19 3.14 9.76
C ARG A 80 -5.33 3.99 8.50
N TRP A 81 -6.36 4.84 8.48
CA TRP A 81 -6.38 6.00 7.60
C TRP A 81 -5.40 7.04 8.12
N ARG A 82 -4.50 7.51 7.27
CA ARG A 82 -3.52 8.55 7.60
C ARG A 82 -3.67 9.73 6.66
N PRO A 83 -3.48 10.98 7.12
CA PRO A 83 -3.50 12.14 6.24
C PRO A 83 -2.45 12.01 5.12
N LEU A 84 -2.87 12.23 3.86
CA LEU A 84 -2.01 12.03 2.69
C LEU A 84 -0.76 12.91 2.76
N ALA A 85 -0.93 14.20 3.08
CA ALA A 85 0.18 15.15 3.21
C ALA A 85 1.22 14.69 4.25
N THR A 86 0.78 14.17 5.40
CA THR A 86 1.68 13.63 6.44
C THR A 86 2.45 12.43 5.92
N VAL A 87 1.78 11.50 5.22
CA VAL A 87 2.41 10.29 4.67
C VAL A 87 3.49 10.67 3.64
N LEU A 88 3.20 11.60 2.73
CA LEU A 88 4.15 12.06 1.71
C LEU A 88 5.30 12.89 2.27
N ALA A 89 5.11 13.56 3.41
CA ALA A 89 6.16 14.30 4.10
C ALA A 89 7.08 13.38 4.92
N GLU A 90 6.55 12.31 5.52
CA GLU A 90 7.33 11.38 6.33
C GLU A 90 8.24 10.46 5.50
N GLY A 91 7.82 10.07 4.28
CA GLY A 91 8.66 9.34 3.31
C GLY A 91 9.22 7.99 3.79
N ARG A 92 8.52 7.29 4.69
CA ARG A 92 9.03 6.07 5.38
C ARG A 92 8.17 4.83 5.15
N LEU A 93 7.63 4.68 3.95
CA LEU A 93 6.85 3.50 3.58
C LEU A 93 7.76 2.30 3.28
N ALA A 94 7.19 1.11 3.34
CA ALA A 94 7.85 -0.12 2.90
C ALA A 94 7.93 -0.14 1.36
N PHE A 95 9.00 -0.74 0.83
CA PHE A 95 9.22 -0.89 -0.61
C PHE A 95 9.18 0.45 -1.36
N ASP A 96 8.50 0.49 -2.49
CA ASP A 96 8.30 1.65 -3.39
C ASP A 96 6.91 2.29 -3.24
N HIS A 97 6.17 1.95 -2.17
CA HIS A 97 4.80 2.39 -1.96
C HIS A 97 4.62 3.92 -1.92
N GLU A 98 5.67 4.67 -1.59
CA GLU A 98 5.62 6.13 -1.68
C GLU A 98 5.43 6.60 -3.12
N GLN A 99 6.17 6.02 -4.07
CA GLN A 99 6.04 6.35 -5.48
C GLN A 99 4.64 5.98 -5.99
N ILE A 100 4.16 4.79 -5.64
CA ILE A 100 2.81 4.33 -6.01
C ILE A 100 1.73 5.30 -5.51
N ILE A 101 1.84 5.78 -4.26
CA ILE A 101 0.88 6.76 -3.72
C ILE A 101 0.99 8.10 -4.43
N ARG A 102 2.20 8.59 -4.74
CA ARG A 102 2.39 9.84 -5.48
C ARG A 102 1.76 9.78 -6.86
N ASP A 103 1.97 8.68 -7.59
CA ASP A 103 1.41 8.48 -8.92
C ASP A 103 -0.13 8.38 -8.85
N ALA A 104 -0.65 7.61 -7.89
CA ALA A 104 -2.09 7.51 -7.66
C ALA A 104 -2.72 8.86 -7.28
N ALA A 105 -2.07 9.63 -6.41
CA ALA A 105 -2.54 10.94 -6.00
C ALA A 105 -2.58 11.93 -7.18
N ALA A 106 -1.55 11.90 -8.04
CA ALA A 106 -1.50 12.72 -9.26
C ALA A 106 -2.62 12.38 -10.25
N LEU A 107 -2.96 11.10 -10.42
CA LEU A 107 -4.08 10.66 -11.29
C LEU A 107 -5.44 11.25 -10.89
N TYR A 108 -5.64 11.53 -9.60
CA TYR A 108 -6.89 12.07 -9.07
C TYR A 108 -6.80 13.56 -8.69
N GLY A 109 -5.68 14.23 -8.95
CA GLY A 109 -5.46 15.63 -8.58
C GLY A 109 -5.48 15.86 -7.06
N LEU A 110 -5.02 14.89 -6.29
CA LEU A 110 -4.98 14.91 -4.83
C LEU A 110 -3.58 15.34 -4.37
N GLY A 111 -3.27 16.63 -4.42
CA GLY A 111 -1.95 17.17 -4.06
C GLY A 111 -2.03 18.62 -3.67
#